data_AF-A0A2D4NR99-F1
#
_entry.id   AF-A0A2D4NR99-F1
#
_cell.length_a   1.000
_cell.length_b   1.000
_cell.length_c   1.000
_cell.angle_alpha   90.00
_cell.angle_beta   90.00
_cell.angle_gamma   90.00
#
_symmetry.space_group_name_H-M   'P 1'
#
loop_
_entity.id
_entity.type
_entity.pdbx_description
1 polymer ?
#
loop_
_entity_poly.entity_id
_entity_poly.type
_entity_poly.pdbx_seq_one_letter_code
_entity_poly.pdbx_strand_id
1 'polypeptide(L)'
;CSLCKFSSKFLNSFKNHLTRYHEDEMDQEIVVPCPECSFASQSKIVGKHLRMFHSKKKIQNYSVSGGMRQFRNDAVNFVCQKCQFTDMLYYNTKKHVLVSHFQNLISAYFEERPDESEENFTDHYCKKCNAFANSRDSLIYHVLTSEVHKDLENILGR
;
A
#
# COMPACT_ATOMS: atom_id res chain seq x y z
N CYS A 1 3.93 18.85 -32.67
CA CYS A 1 3.53 17.81 -31.71
C CYS A 1 2.01 17.96 -31.57
N SER A 2 1.24 16.89 -31.51
CA SER A 2 -0.22 17.01 -31.29
C SER A 2 -0.57 17.38 -29.84
N LEU A 3 0.38 17.18 -28.91
CA LEU A 3 0.20 17.35 -27.46
C LEU A 3 0.74 18.71 -26.95
N CYS A 4 1.52 19.44 -27.76
CA CYS A 4 2.05 20.75 -27.38
C CYS A 4 2.50 21.60 -28.60
N LYS A 5 2.95 22.84 -28.34
CA LYS A 5 3.37 23.81 -29.37
C LYS A 5 4.70 23.50 -30.08
N PHE A 6 5.39 22.41 -29.72
CA PHE A 6 6.67 22.05 -30.33
C PHE A 6 6.54 21.63 -31.81
N SER A 7 7.43 22.12 -32.66
CA SER A 7 7.55 21.68 -34.06
C SER A 7 9.01 21.48 -34.44
N SER A 8 9.29 20.56 -35.36
CA SER A 8 10.64 20.30 -35.87
C SER A 8 10.60 19.84 -37.32
N LYS A 9 11.64 20.19 -38.08
CA LYS A 9 11.84 19.75 -39.47
C LYS A 9 12.52 18.38 -39.57
N PHE A 10 13.07 17.87 -38.47
CA PHE A 10 13.81 16.60 -38.45
C PHE A 10 13.07 15.55 -37.64
N LEU A 11 12.87 14.37 -38.24
CA LEU A 11 12.16 13.25 -37.60
C LEU A 11 12.83 12.81 -36.29
N ASN A 12 14.17 12.80 -36.23
CA ASN A 12 14.89 12.40 -35.02
C ASN A 12 14.69 13.37 -33.85
N SER A 13 14.68 14.68 -34.13
CA SER A 13 14.38 15.71 -33.13
C SER A 13 12.93 15.61 -32.64
N PHE A 14 12.01 15.27 -33.54
CA PHE A 14 10.61 15.04 -33.19
C PHE A 14 10.43 13.79 -32.29
N LYS A 15 11.08 12.67 -32.61
CA LYS A 15 11.08 11.45 -31.78
C LYS A 15 11.69 11.68 -30.39
N ASN A 16 12.80 12.41 -30.32
CA ASN A 16 13.43 12.76 -29.04
C ASN A 16 12.56 13.71 -28.21
N HIS A 17 11.77 14.59 -28.84
CA HIS A 17 10.81 15.43 -28.14
C HIS A 17 9.67 14.61 -27.53
N LEU A 18 9.07 13.69 -28.30
CA LEU A 18 8.00 12.82 -27.80
C LEU A 18 8.47 11.97 -26.62
N THR A 19 9.64 11.35 -26.73
CA THR A 19 10.23 10.52 -25.66
C THR A 19 10.65 11.32 -24.42
N ARG A 20 10.98 12.60 -24.52
CA ARG A 20 11.40 13.37 -23.33
C ARG A 20 10.27 14.08 -22.60
N TYR A 21 9.22 14.46 -23.33
CA TYR A 21 8.18 15.35 -22.81
C TYR A 21 6.79 14.70 -22.78
N HIS A 22 6.62 13.59 -23.51
CA HIS A 22 5.34 12.90 -23.67
C HIS A 22 5.50 11.37 -23.56
N GLU A 23 6.61 10.85 -22.99
CA GLU A 23 6.83 9.39 -22.81
C GLU A 23 5.66 8.76 -22.05
N ASP A 24 5.23 9.44 -20.99
CA ASP A 24 4.12 8.99 -20.14
C ASP A 24 2.78 8.97 -20.89
N GLU A 25 2.56 9.85 -21.88
CA GLU A 25 1.32 9.91 -22.67
C GLU A 25 1.33 8.91 -23.84
N MET A 26 2.51 8.57 -24.38
CA MET A 26 2.67 7.66 -25.50
C MET A 26 2.69 6.18 -25.08
N ASP A 27 3.15 5.89 -23.86
CA ASP A 27 3.18 4.54 -23.27
C ASP A 27 1.84 4.12 -22.63
N GLN A 28 0.86 5.02 -22.51
CA GLN A 28 -0.40 4.75 -21.81
C GLN A 28 -1.31 3.74 -22.52
N GLU A 29 -1.18 3.57 -23.83
CA GLU A 29 -2.07 2.68 -24.61
C GLU A 29 -1.50 1.29 -24.90
N ILE A 30 -0.19 1.07 -24.75
CA ILE A 30 0.45 -0.21 -25.10
C ILE A 30 0.56 -1.10 -23.86
N VAL A 31 -0.46 -1.93 -23.68
CA VAL A 31 -0.47 -3.01 -22.71
C VAL A 31 0.24 -4.23 -23.31
N VAL A 32 1.24 -4.74 -22.62
CA VAL A 32 1.98 -5.94 -23.02
C VAL A 32 1.56 -7.11 -22.11
N PRO A 33 1.21 -8.28 -22.65
CA PRO A 33 0.93 -9.45 -21.83
C PRO A 33 2.22 -10.05 -21.24
N CYS A 34 2.13 -10.62 -20.05
CA CYS A 34 3.17 -11.47 -19.47
C CYS A 34 3.28 -12.77 -20.30
N PRO A 35 4.48 -13.22 -20.65
CA PRO A 35 4.67 -14.48 -21.38
C PRO A 35 4.39 -15.74 -20.54
N GLU A 36 4.31 -15.62 -19.21
CA GLU A 36 4.20 -16.77 -18.30
C GLU A 36 2.85 -16.90 -17.58
N CYS A 37 2.00 -15.87 -17.60
CA CYS A 37 0.67 -15.92 -17.01
C CYS A 37 -0.28 -14.92 -17.66
N SER A 38 -1.55 -14.92 -17.25
CA SER A 38 -2.61 -14.06 -17.77
C SER A 38 -2.52 -12.57 -17.36
N PHE A 39 -1.44 -12.15 -16.68
CA PHE A 39 -1.22 -10.75 -16.32
C PHE A 39 -0.84 -9.91 -17.56
N ALA A 40 -1.43 -8.72 -17.73
CA ALA A 40 -1.05 -7.78 -18.79
C ALA A 40 -1.01 -6.35 -18.23
N SER A 41 0.04 -5.59 -18.56
CA SER A 41 0.19 -4.21 -18.10
C SER A 41 1.21 -3.45 -18.98
N GLN A 42 1.55 -2.22 -18.63
CA GLN A 42 2.63 -1.49 -19.29
C GLN A 42 3.96 -2.26 -19.23
N SER A 43 4.78 -2.12 -20.26
CA SER A 43 6.06 -2.83 -20.39
C SER A 43 6.96 -2.75 -19.14
N LYS A 44 7.07 -1.56 -18.53
CA LYS A 44 7.81 -1.31 -17.28
C LYS A 44 7.26 -2.15 -16.11
N ILE A 45 5.94 -2.29 -16.02
CA ILE A 45 5.25 -3.04 -14.97
C ILE A 45 5.38 -4.55 -15.21
N VAL A 46 5.22 -5.00 -16.46
CA VAL A 46 5.39 -6.42 -16.85
C VAL A 46 6.81 -6.90 -16.56
N GLY A 47 7.83 -6.08 -16.82
CA GLY A 47 9.23 -6.40 -16.47
C GLY A 47 9.43 -6.59 -14.96
N LYS A 48 8.76 -5.78 -14.12
CA LYS A 48 8.78 -5.95 -12.66
C LYS A 48 8.01 -7.19 -12.22
N HIS A 49 6.84 -7.44 -12.80
CA HIS A 49 6.04 -8.63 -12.56
C HIS A 49 6.84 -9.92 -12.87
N LEU A 50 7.50 -9.99 -14.03
CA LEU A 50 8.39 -11.10 -14.39
C LEU A 50 9.52 -11.28 -13.37
N ARG A 51 10.09 -10.18 -12.86
CA ARG A 51 11.13 -10.25 -11.84
C ARG A 51 10.63 -10.83 -10.51
N MET A 52 9.41 -10.49 -10.12
CA MET A 52 8.86 -10.85 -8.80
C MET A 52 8.24 -12.24 -8.77
N PHE A 53 7.50 -12.61 -9.82
CA PHE A 53 6.67 -13.82 -9.81
C PHE A 53 7.24 -14.96 -10.67
N HIS A 54 8.10 -14.63 -11.64
CA HIS A 54 8.56 -15.58 -12.66
C HIS A 54 10.09 -15.73 -12.70
N SER A 55 10.84 -14.96 -11.91
CA SER A 55 12.29 -15.12 -11.85
C SER A 55 12.66 -16.45 -11.20
N LYS A 56 13.20 -17.36 -12.02
CA LYS A 56 13.84 -18.62 -11.60
C LYS A 56 15.14 -18.42 -10.81
N LYS A 57 15.42 -17.23 -10.30
CA LYS A 57 16.42 -17.07 -9.24
C LYS A 57 15.82 -17.78 -8.04
N LYS A 58 16.47 -18.86 -7.58
CA LYS A 58 16.14 -19.53 -6.32
C LYS A 58 15.86 -18.44 -5.29
N ILE A 59 14.59 -18.21 -5.03
CA ILE A 59 14.13 -17.49 -3.86
C ILE A 59 14.77 -18.32 -2.76
N GLN A 60 15.87 -17.83 -2.19
CA GLN A 60 16.26 -18.31 -0.89
C GLN A 60 15.05 -18.00 -0.04
N ASN A 61 14.27 -19.05 0.23
CA ASN A 61 12.97 -19.02 0.87
C ASN A 61 12.98 -17.90 1.91
N TYR A 62 12.28 -16.80 1.63
CA TYR A 62 11.83 -15.94 2.71
C TYR A 62 10.67 -16.72 3.32
N SER A 63 11.03 -17.71 4.14
CA SER A 63 10.10 -18.31 5.07
C SER A 63 9.50 -17.16 5.88
N VAL A 64 8.18 -17.11 5.95
CA VAL A 64 7.44 -16.21 6.87
C VAL A 64 7.55 -16.74 8.31
N SER A 65 8.75 -17.20 8.67
CA SER A 65 9.09 -17.81 9.95
C SER A 65 10.49 -17.31 10.29
N GLY A 66 10.58 -16.71 11.48
CA GLY A 66 11.66 -15.88 12.00
C GLY A 66 13.06 -16.18 11.45
N GLY A 67 13.70 -15.14 10.91
CA GLY A 67 15.08 -15.23 10.45
C GLY A 67 15.45 -14.08 9.53
N MET A 68 15.29 -12.84 10.02
CA MET A 68 15.82 -11.67 9.33
C MET A 68 17.32 -11.84 9.14
N ARG A 69 17.70 -12.04 7.88
CA ARG A 69 19.10 -12.02 7.45
C ARG A 69 19.69 -10.69 7.86
N GLN A 70 20.90 -10.81 8.41
CA GLN A 70 21.72 -9.73 8.93
C GLN A 70 21.93 -8.61 7.89
N PHE A 71 21.00 -7.66 7.84
CA PHE A 71 21.33 -6.28 7.54
C PHE A 71 21.74 -5.64 8.86
N ARG A 72 23.00 -5.83 9.27
CA ARG A 72 23.58 -4.95 10.28
C ARG A 72 23.81 -3.61 9.60
N ASN A 73 22.96 -2.63 9.92
CA ASN A 73 23.29 -1.37 10.59
C ASN A 73 22.09 -0.42 10.44
N ASP A 74 21.53 0.01 11.58
CA ASP A 74 20.42 0.97 11.72
C ASP A 74 19.05 0.60 11.13
N ALA A 75 18.62 -0.64 11.30
CA ALA A 75 17.18 -0.90 11.26
C ALA A 75 16.52 -0.25 12.48
N VAL A 76 15.97 0.96 12.30
CA VAL A 76 15.17 1.63 13.33
C VAL A 76 13.95 0.76 13.60
N ASN A 77 13.98 0.03 14.71
CA ASN A 77 12.82 -0.69 15.21
C ASN A 77 11.98 0.27 16.04
N PHE A 78 10.71 0.37 15.70
CA PHE A 78 9.72 1.06 16.52
C PHE A 78 9.34 0.14 17.68
N VAL A 79 9.38 0.69 18.88
CA VAL A 79 9.13 -0.05 20.12
C VAL A 79 7.86 0.47 20.76
N CYS A 80 6.97 -0.44 21.13
CA CYS A 80 5.82 -0.11 21.95
C CYS A 80 6.29 0.42 23.31
N GLN A 81 5.81 1.58 23.76
CA GLN A 81 6.20 2.12 25.06
C GLN A 81 5.54 1.39 26.25
N LYS A 82 4.49 0.59 25.99
CA LYS A 82 3.73 -0.14 27.02
C LYS A 82 4.17 -1.59 27.21
N CYS A 83 4.89 -2.18 26.24
CA CYS A 83 5.36 -3.57 26.33
C CYS A 83 6.60 -3.81 25.44
N GLN A 84 7.10 -5.03 25.40
CA GLN A 84 8.32 -5.39 24.66
C GLN A 84 8.09 -5.63 23.15
N PHE A 85 6.93 -5.26 22.61
CA PHE A 85 6.64 -5.41 21.19
C PHE A 85 7.48 -4.43 20.36
N THR A 86 8.10 -4.93 19.29
CA THR A 86 8.92 -4.14 18.36
C THR A 86 8.63 -4.54 16.92
N ASP A 87 8.62 -3.56 16.01
CA ASP A 87 8.46 -3.79 14.58
C ASP A 87 9.30 -2.78 13.77
N MET A 88 9.70 -3.15 12.56
CA MET A 88 10.42 -2.25 11.64
C MET A 88 9.49 -1.21 11.00
N LEU A 89 8.18 -1.46 11.02
CA LEU A 89 7.16 -0.56 10.50
C LEU A 89 6.47 0.18 11.63
N TYR A 90 6.50 1.51 11.55
CA TYR A 90 5.82 2.37 12.51
C TYR A 90 4.31 2.09 12.60
N TYR A 91 3.68 1.83 11.45
CA TYR A 91 2.28 1.46 11.36
C TYR A 91 1.96 0.21 12.19
N ASN A 92 2.80 -0.83 12.12
CA ASN A 92 2.58 -2.07 12.87
C ASN A 92 2.66 -1.84 14.37
N THR A 93 3.60 -1.00 14.82
CA THR A 93 3.70 -0.61 16.23
C THR A 93 2.48 0.20 16.68
N LYS A 94 2.00 1.15 15.87
CA LYS A 94 0.74 1.88 16.14
C LYS A 94 -0.47 0.97 16.18
N LYS A 95 -0.61 0.05 15.22
CA LYS A 95 -1.66 -0.97 15.18
C LYS A 95 -1.63 -1.83 16.45
N HIS A 96 -0.45 -2.29 16.85
CA HIS A 96 -0.26 -3.03 18.10
C HIS A 96 -0.75 -2.20 19.29
N VAL A 97 -0.32 -0.94 19.40
CA VAL A 97 -0.74 -0.06 20.50
C VAL A 97 -2.25 0.08 20.55
N LEU A 98 -2.89 0.43 19.43
CA LEU A 98 -4.33 0.59 19.34
C LEU A 98 -5.08 -0.70 19.71
N VAL A 99 -4.67 -1.85 19.16
CA VAL A 99 -5.41 -3.12 19.27
C VAL A 99 -5.16 -3.85 20.59
N SER A 100 -3.97 -3.68 21.19
CA SER A 100 -3.56 -4.42 22.39
C SER A 100 -3.68 -3.61 23.69
N HIS A 101 -3.56 -2.28 23.61
CA HIS A 101 -3.51 -1.42 24.82
C HIS A 101 -4.67 -0.43 24.93
N PHE A 102 -5.49 -0.29 23.87
CA PHE A 102 -6.57 0.70 23.81
C PHE A 102 -7.88 0.11 23.29
N GLN A 103 -8.32 -1.05 23.80
CA GLN A 103 -9.63 -1.65 23.47
C GLN A 103 -10.80 -0.65 23.55
N ASN A 104 -10.79 0.22 24.56
CA ASN A 104 -11.82 1.24 24.74
C ASN A 104 -11.88 2.24 23.58
N LEU A 105 -10.74 2.60 22.98
CA LEU A 105 -10.71 3.44 21.77
C LEU A 105 -11.23 2.67 20.57
N ILE A 106 -10.93 1.38 20.43
CA ILE A 106 -11.51 0.56 19.37
C ILE A 106 -13.04 0.62 19.45
N SER A 107 -13.64 0.40 20.62
CA SER A 107 -15.10 0.47 20.78
C SER A 107 -15.68 1.85 20.46
N ALA A 108 -14.92 2.93 20.65
CA ALA A 108 -15.34 4.30 20.36
C ALA A 108 -15.29 4.67 18.87
N TYR A 109 -14.41 4.04 18.09
CA TYR A 109 -14.24 4.32 16.66
C TYR A 109 -14.87 3.26 15.75
N PHE A 110 -15.10 2.05 16.24
CA PHE A 110 -15.53 0.92 15.43
C PHE A 110 -17.00 0.62 15.67
N GLU A 111 -17.76 0.61 14.58
CA GLU A 111 -19.13 0.13 14.52
C GLU A 111 -19.20 -1.06 13.58
N GLU A 112 -19.90 -2.09 14.04
CA GLU A 112 -20.28 -3.23 13.21
C GLU A 112 -21.79 -3.14 13.08
N ARG A 113 -22.29 -3.00 11.85
CA ARG A 113 -23.72 -3.03 11.57
C ARG A 113 -24.01 -4.36 10.88
N PRO A 114 -24.86 -5.22 11.46
CA PRO A 114 -25.34 -6.38 10.73
C PRO A 114 -26.14 -5.87 9.53
N ASP A 115 -25.78 -6.29 8.33
CA ASP A 115 -26.60 -6.00 7.16
C ASP A 115 -27.84 -6.90 7.21
N GLU A 116 -29.02 -6.29 7.21
CA GLU A 116 -30.30 -7.00 7.22
C GLU A 116 -30.59 -7.67 5.85
N SER A 117 -29.77 -7.39 4.84
CA SER A 117 -29.98 -7.77 3.44
C SER A 117 -29.28 -9.07 3.04
N GLU A 118 -28.18 -9.46 3.69
CA GLU A 118 -27.42 -10.67 3.38
C GLU A 118 -26.92 -11.35 4.67
N GLU A 119 -27.33 -12.59 4.91
CA GLU A 119 -27.16 -13.35 6.17
C GLU A 119 -25.71 -13.59 6.63
N ASN A 120 -24.68 -13.05 5.97
CA ASN A 120 -23.27 -13.25 6.33
C ASN A 120 -22.33 -12.05 6.13
N PHE A 121 -22.84 -10.86 5.75
CA PHE A 121 -21.99 -9.68 5.60
C PHE A 121 -22.14 -8.72 6.78
N THR A 122 -21.04 -8.52 7.51
CA THR A 122 -20.97 -7.51 8.57
C THR A 122 -20.24 -6.29 8.02
N ASP A 123 -20.96 -5.20 7.88
CA ASP A 123 -20.34 -3.96 7.43
C ASP A 123 -19.60 -3.29 8.59
N HIS A 124 -18.36 -2.85 8.33
CA HIS A 124 -17.56 -2.15 9.31
C HIS A 124 -17.55 -0.65 8.99
N TYR A 125 -17.90 0.17 9.98
CA TYR A 125 -17.94 1.62 9.84
C TYR A 125 -17.11 2.33 10.90
N CYS A 126 -16.52 3.46 10.52
CA CYS A 126 -15.93 4.38 11.48
C CYS A 126 -17.03 5.22 12.16
N LYS A 127 -17.23 5.09 13.47
CA LYS A 127 -18.23 5.87 14.24
C LYS A 127 -18.05 7.38 14.16
N LYS A 128 -16.82 7.85 13.92
CA LYS A 128 -16.50 9.28 13.95
C LYS A 128 -16.73 10.00 12.62
N CYS A 129 -16.54 9.31 11.51
CA CYS A 129 -16.67 9.92 10.16
C CYS A 129 -17.58 9.13 9.22
N ASN A 130 -18.21 8.05 9.71
CA ASN A 130 -19.09 7.16 8.97
C ASN A 130 -18.45 6.54 7.71
N ALA A 131 -17.11 6.44 7.67
CA ALA A 131 -16.39 5.81 6.59
C ALA A 131 -16.64 4.29 6.59
N PHE A 132 -17.00 3.75 5.44
CA PHE A 132 -17.17 2.32 5.22
C PHE A 132 -15.81 1.60 5.10
N ALA A 133 -15.75 0.39 5.62
CA ALA A 133 -14.63 -0.53 5.48
C ALA A 133 -15.15 -1.96 5.26
N ASN A 134 -14.53 -2.66 4.31
CA ASN A 134 -14.85 -4.04 3.97
C ASN A 134 -14.31 -5.08 4.97
N SER A 135 -13.55 -4.66 5.98
CA SER A 135 -12.97 -5.52 7.01
C SER A 135 -12.53 -4.68 8.20
N ARG A 136 -12.45 -5.33 9.36
CA ARG A 136 -11.92 -4.73 10.59
C ARG A 136 -10.50 -4.20 10.42
N ASP A 137 -9.64 -4.91 9.69
CA ASP A 137 -8.27 -4.45 9.40
C ASP A 137 -8.24 -3.21 8.50
N SER A 138 -9.13 -3.15 7.50
CA SER A 138 -9.29 -1.96 6.66
C SER A 138 -9.75 -0.75 7.49
N LEU A 139 -10.64 -0.97 8.46
CA LEU A 139 -11.07 0.08 9.39
C LEU A 139 -9.95 0.53 10.34
N ILE A 140 -9.11 -0.39 10.84
CA ILE A 140 -7.91 -0.06 11.62
C ILE A 140 -6.94 0.79 10.79
N TYR A 141 -6.68 0.40 9.55
CA TYR A 141 -5.85 1.18 8.65
C TYR A 141 -6.42 2.59 8.47
N HIS A 142 -7.71 2.70 8.15
CA HIS A 142 -8.40 4.00 8.04
C HIS A 142 -8.20 4.87 9.29
N VAL A 143 -8.47 4.34 10.48
CA VAL A 143 -8.37 5.11 11.73
C VAL A 143 -6.93 5.58 12.02
N LEU A 144 -5.93 4.79 11.64
CA LEU A 144 -4.52 5.11 11.90
C LEU A 144 -3.85 6.00 10.85
N THR A 145 -4.39 6.07 9.63
CA THR A 145 -3.77 6.83 8.53
C THR A 145 -4.62 7.98 8.00
N SER A 146 -5.92 8.03 8.32
CA SER A 146 -6.81 9.10 7.85
C SER A 146 -6.47 10.42 8.52
N GLU A 147 -6.47 11.50 7.74
CA GLU A 147 -6.24 12.85 8.27
C GLU A 147 -7.34 13.32 9.23
N VAL A 148 -8.53 12.73 9.14
CA VAL A 148 -9.68 13.03 10.01
C VAL A 148 -9.38 12.67 11.46
N HIS A 149 -8.50 11.70 11.68
CA HIS A 149 -8.21 11.10 12.98
C HIS A 149 -6.79 11.44 13.48
N LYS A 150 -6.19 12.55 13.03
CA LYS A 150 -4.85 13.00 13.46
C LYS A 150 -4.74 13.20 14.99
N ASP A 151 -5.86 13.46 15.66
CA ASP A 151 -5.93 13.57 17.12
C ASP A 151 -5.56 12.27 17.85
N LEU A 152 -5.85 11.10 17.25
CA LEU A 152 -5.45 9.80 17.79
C LEU A 152 -3.94 9.62 17.86
N GLU A 153 -3.18 10.24 16.94
CA GLU A 153 -1.71 10.14 16.95
C GLU A 153 -1.12 10.70 18.25
N ASN A 154 -1.72 11.78 18.78
CA ASN A 154 -1.30 12.39 20.05
C ASN A 154 -1.62 11.51 21.27
N ILE A 155 -2.66 10.68 21.18
CA ILE A 155 -3.09 9.78 22.26
C ILE A 155 -2.23 8.51 22.27
N LEU A 156 -1.91 7.97 21.09
CA LEU A 156 -1.09 6.75 20.95
C LEU A 156 0.41 6.99 21.19
N GLY A 157 0.87 8.23 21.11
CA GLY A 157 2.24 8.65 21.38
C GLY A 157 2.57 8.92 22.86
N ARG A 158 1.58 8.80 23.77
CA ARG A 158 1.75 8.89 25.22
C ARG A 158 1.72 7.52 25.87
#